data_AF-A0A0J8UA60-F1
#
_entry.id   AF-A0A0J8UA60-F1
#
_cell.length_a   1.000
_cell.length_b   1.000
_cell.length_c   1.000
_cell.angle_alpha   90.00
_cell.angle_beta   90.00
_cell.angle_gamma   90.00
#
_symmetry.space_group_name_H-M   'P 1'
#
loop_
_entity.id
_entity.type
_entity.pdbx_description
1 polymer ?
#
loop_
_entity_poly.entity_id
_entity_poly.type
_entity_poly.pdbx_seq_one_letter_code
_entity_poly.pdbx_strand_id
1 'polypeptide(L)'
;MRATVQKLRDIADSEVTEFLGEQDDLLQTYRREASLNTLDGAPAGIYADTASALEAGVHDAHTKGQAVKAELLRLANVLEEHARGVDEDEADSSMNFSYGTAT
;
A
#
# COMPACT_ATOMS: atom_id res chain seq x y z
N MET A 1 -2.75 -18.44 9.02
CA MET A 1 -3.37 -17.11 8.83
C MET A 1 -2.50 -15.96 9.34
N ARG A 2 -1.98 -16.00 10.58
CA ARG A 2 -1.11 -14.92 11.12
C ARG A 2 0.10 -14.56 10.25
N ALA A 3 0.79 -15.56 9.67
CA ALA A 3 1.90 -15.32 8.74
C ALA A 3 1.47 -14.61 7.44
N THR A 4 0.24 -14.82 6.97
CA THR A 4 -0.30 -14.14 5.78
C THR A 4 -0.68 -12.69 6.10
N VAL A 5 -1.27 -12.45 7.28
CA VAL A 5 -1.55 -11.09 7.79
C VAL A 5 -0.27 -10.27 7.86
N GLN A 6 0.80 -10.85 8.44
CA GLN A 6 2.09 -10.17 8.54
C GLN A 6 2.64 -9.83 7.15
N LYS A 7 2.63 -10.78 6.20
CA LYS A 7 3.06 -10.52 4.82
C LYS A 7 2.28 -9.39 4.15
N LEU A 8 0.96 -9.31 4.35
CA LEU A 8 0.15 -8.23 3.78
C LEU A 8 0.53 -6.86 4.35
N ARG A 9 0.81 -6.80 5.66
CA ARG A 9 1.29 -5.59 6.33
C ARG A 9 2.69 -5.21 5.82
N ASP A 10 3.60 -6.17 5.71
CA ASP A 10 4.96 -5.95 5.23
C ASP A 10 4.98 -5.40 3.79
N ILE A 11 4.14 -5.94 2.89
CA ILE A 11 4.01 -5.42 1.52
C ILE A 11 3.46 -3.99 1.54
N ALA A 12 2.44 -3.70 2.34
CA ALA A 12 1.85 -2.36 2.43
C ALA A 12 2.83 -1.32 2.99
N ASP A 13 3.57 -1.68 4.05
CA ASP A 13 4.41 -0.74 4.79
C ASP A 13 5.83 -0.63 4.23
N SER A 14 6.36 -1.67 3.59
CA SER A 14 7.67 -1.64 2.94
C SER A 14 7.53 -1.40 1.44
N GLU A 15 7.07 -2.41 0.69
CA GLU A 15 7.17 -2.42 -0.78
C GLU A 15 6.33 -1.31 -1.44
N VAL A 16 5.07 -1.14 -1.02
CA VAL A 16 4.21 -0.09 -1.59
C VAL A 16 4.68 1.30 -1.15
N THR A 17 5.20 1.44 0.07
CA THR A 17 5.70 2.74 0.55
C THR A 17 6.99 3.15 -0.17
N GLU A 18 7.90 2.20 -0.40
CA GLU A 18 9.13 2.41 -1.17
C GLU A 18 8.82 2.78 -2.62
N PHE A 19 7.94 2.03 -3.30
CA PHE A 19 7.49 2.34 -4.65
C PHE A 19 6.89 3.74 -4.77
N LEU A 20 6.09 4.17 -3.79
CA LEU A 20 5.50 5.50 -3.77
C LEU A 20 6.57 6.60 -3.58
N GLY A 21 7.59 6.35 -2.76
CA GLY A 21 8.71 7.26 -2.58
C GLY A 21 9.59 7.41 -3.82
N GLU A 22 9.86 6.31 -4.53
CA GLU A 22 10.65 6.32 -5.77
C GLU A 22 10.00 7.19 -6.88
N GLN A 23 8.67 7.22 -6.94
CA GLN A 23 7.96 8.04 -7.94
C GLN A 23 8.14 9.55 -7.70
N ASP A 24 8.14 9.99 -6.45
CA ASP A 24 8.37 11.39 -6.09
C ASP A 24 9.80 11.82 -6.42
N ASP A 25 10.78 10.95 -6.17
CA ASP A 25 12.19 11.20 -6.51
C ASP A 25 12.42 11.31 -8.03
N LEU A 26 11.73 10.46 -8.80
CA LEU A 26 11.79 10.47 -10.27
C LEU A 26 11.22 11.79 -10.83
N LEU A 27 10.10 12.26 -10.26
CA LEU A 27 9.50 13.54 -10.62
C LEU A 27 10.42 14.73 -10.31
N GLN A 28 11.04 14.74 -9.12
CA GLN A 28 11.96 15.79 -8.71
C GLN A 28 13.21 15.83 -9.59
N THR A 29 13.75 14.66 -9.93
CA THR A 29 14.90 14.53 -10.83
C THR A 29 14.58 15.08 -12.21
N TYR A 30 13.45 14.67 -12.78
CA TYR A 30 13.02 15.15 -14.09
C TYR A 30 12.78 16.67 -14.11
N ARG A 31 12.11 17.23 -13.09
CA ARG A 31 11.91 18.70 -12.99
C ARG A 31 13.24 19.46 -12.93
N ARG A 32 14.24 18.93 -12.23
CA ARG A 32 15.58 19.52 -12.16
C ARG A 32 16.29 19.47 -13.52
N GLU A 33 16.20 18.36 -14.23
CA GLU A 33 16.80 18.22 -15.57
C GLU A 33 16.11 19.09 -16.62
N ALA A 34 14.79 19.23 -16.54
CA ALA A 34 14.01 20.08 -17.43
C ALA A 34 14.33 21.57 -17.20
N SER A 35 14.51 22.02 -15.94
CA SER A 35 14.84 23.41 -15.63
C SER A 35 16.26 23.82 -16.02
N LEU A 36 17.21 22.87 -16.04
CA LEU A 36 18.57 23.11 -16.53
C LEU A 36 18.62 23.41 -18.04
N ASN A 37 17.60 22.98 -18.79
CA ASN A 37 17.53 23.12 -20.25
C ASN A 37 16.64 24.28 -20.72
N THR A 38 16.22 25.18 -19.82
CA THR A 38 15.39 26.34 -20.20
C THR A 38 15.97 27.69 -19.78
N LEU A 39 15.81 28.67 -20.66
CA LEU A 39 16.38 30.02 -20.55
C LEU A 39 15.88 30.81 -19.32
N ASP A 40 14.68 30.50 -18.83
CA ASP A 40 14.02 31.25 -17.76
C ASP A 40 13.70 30.37 -16.51
N GLY A 41 14.23 29.14 -16.44
CA GLY A 41 14.00 28.20 -15.33
C GLY A 41 12.63 27.51 -15.30
N ALA A 42 11.73 27.82 -16.25
CA ALA A 42 10.47 27.10 -16.47
C ALA A 42 10.57 26.21 -17.72
N PRO A 43 10.12 24.94 -17.69
CA PRO A 43 10.06 24.10 -18.90
C PRO A 43 9.17 24.79 -19.95
N ALA A 44 9.64 24.87 -21.21
CA ALA A 44 8.93 25.50 -22.31
C ALA A 44 8.78 24.55 -23.51
N GLY A 45 7.67 24.66 -24.24
CA GLY A 45 7.37 23.80 -25.39
C GLY A 45 7.16 22.34 -24.99
N ILE A 46 7.73 21.40 -25.77
CA ILE A 46 7.57 19.95 -25.59
C ILE A 46 7.98 19.50 -24.17
N TYR A 47 8.92 20.18 -23.53
CA TYR A 47 9.35 19.89 -22.15
C TYR A 47 8.28 20.21 -21.10
N ALA A 48 7.44 21.23 -21.33
CA ALA A 48 6.35 21.57 -20.41
C ALA A 48 5.22 20.54 -20.48
N ASP A 49 4.88 20.09 -21.70
CA ASP A 49 3.85 19.09 -21.93
C ASP A 49 4.26 17.72 -21.38
N THR A 50 5.52 17.33 -21.60
CA THR A 50 6.08 16.07 -21.08
C THR A 50 6.21 16.07 -19.55
N ALA A 51 6.64 17.19 -18.95
CA ALA A 51 6.60 17.36 -17.49
C ALA A 51 5.19 17.22 -16.94
N SER A 52 4.21 17.90 -17.55
CA SER A 52 2.81 17.85 -17.10
C SER A 52 2.21 16.44 -17.21
N ALA A 53 2.50 15.72 -18.29
CA ALA A 53 2.07 14.34 -18.47
C ALA A 53 2.71 13.39 -17.45
N LEU A 54 4.01 13.58 -17.17
CA LEU A 54 4.72 12.81 -16.15
C LEU A 54 4.16 13.08 -14.75
N GLU A 55 3.91 14.35 -14.41
CA GLU A 55 3.29 14.76 -13.15
C GLU A 55 1.90 14.13 -12.96
N ALA A 56 1.06 14.16 -14.00
CA ALA A 56 -0.25 13.53 -13.97
C ALA A 56 -0.14 12.00 -13.79
N GLY A 57 0.81 11.36 -14.50
CA GLY A 57 1.04 9.92 -14.40
C GLY A 57 1.54 9.49 -13.03
N VAL A 58 2.51 10.21 -12.46
CA VAL A 58 3.01 9.98 -11.10
C VAL A 58 1.91 10.22 -10.07
N HIS A 59 1.11 11.27 -10.22
CA HIS A 59 0.01 11.53 -9.29
C HIS A 59 -1.07 10.43 -9.32
N ASP A 60 -1.43 9.94 -10.51
CA ASP A 60 -2.37 8.82 -10.65
C ASP A 60 -1.80 7.51 -10.07
N ALA A 61 -0.53 7.21 -10.36
CA ALA A 61 0.16 6.04 -9.81
C ALA A 61 0.27 6.12 -8.28
N HIS A 62 0.56 7.31 -7.73
CA HIS A 62 0.59 7.54 -6.29
C HIS A 62 -0.79 7.31 -5.66
N THR A 63 -1.84 7.86 -6.25
CA THR A 63 -3.22 7.68 -5.78
C THR A 63 -3.62 6.20 -5.77
N LYS A 64 -3.31 5.47 -6.84
CA LYS A 64 -3.57 4.03 -6.94
C LYS A 64 -2.72 3.23 -5.96
N GLY A 65 -1.46 3.58 -5.76
CA GLY A 65 -0.57 2.96 -4.78
C GLY A 65 -1.11 3.10 -3.35
N GLN A 66 -1.59 4.30 -2.98
CA GLN A 66 -2.24 4.53 -1.69
C GLN A 66 -3.52 3.68 -1.53
N ALA A 67 -4.32 3.55 -2.59
CA ALA A 67 -5.51 2.69 -2.57
C ALA A 67 -5.16 1.21 -2.38
N VAL A 68 -4.11 0.72 -3.06
CA VAL A 68 -3.61 -0.66 -2.89
C VAL A 68 -3.10 -0.87 -1.47
N LYS A 69 -2.32 0.07 -0.92
CA LYS A 69 -1.85 0.02 0.47
C LYS A 69 -3.02 -0.10 1.45
N ALA A 70 -4.04 0.74 1.30
CA ALA A 70 -5.22 0.71 2.15
C ALA A 70 -5.96 -0.63 2.06
N GLU A 71 -6.09 -1.20 0.86
CA GLU A 71 -6.76 -2.49 0.66
C GLU A 71 -5.97 -3.66 1.27
N LEU A 72 -4.63 -3.66 1.15
CA LEU A 72 -3.78 -4.66 1.78
C LEU A 72 -3.94 -4.65 3.31
N LEU A 73 -3.93 -3.46 3.92
CA LEU A 73 -4.14 -3.30 5.36
C LEU A 73 -5.55 -3.71 5.79
N ARG A 74 -6.57 -3.40 4.96
CA ARG A 74 -7.96 -3.84 5.20
C ARG A 74 -8.06 -5.36 5.20
N LEU A 75 -7.48 -6.03 4.20
CA LEU A 75 -7.47 -7.49 4.11
C LEU A 75 -6.69 -8.13 5.27
N ALA A 76 -5.58 -7.53 5.68
CA ALA A 76 -4.82 -7.97 6.85
C ALA A 76 -5.69 -7.96 8.13
N ASN A 77 -6.44 -6.87 8.36
CA ASN A 77 -7.34 -6.76 9.51
C ASN A 77 -8.47 -7.79 9.45
N VAL A 78 -9.12 -7.97 8.29
CA VAL A 78 -10.20 -8.97 8.13
C VAL A 78 -9.70 -10.39 8.42
N LEU A 79 -8.51 -10.74 7.94
CA LEU A 79 -7.92 -12.05 8.19
C LEU A 79 -7.52 -12.23 9.67
N GLU A 80 -7.13 -11.16 10.35
CA GLU A 80 -6.81 -11.18 11.77
C GLU A 80 -8.07 -11.37 12.62
N GLU A 81 -9.15 -10.65 12.32
CA GLU A 81 -10.47 -10.80 12.94
C GLU A 81 -11.03 -12.21 12.73
N HIS A 82 -10.94 -12.73 11.50
CA HIS A 82 -11.39 -14.08 11.20
C HIS A 82 -10.59 -15.14 11.97
N ALA A 83 -9.27 -14.98 12.07
CA ALA A 83 -8.44 -15.90 12.85
C ALA A 83 -8.80 -15.88 14.35
N ARG A 84 -9.09 -14.69 14.91
CA ARG A 84 -9.55 -14.59 16.30
C ARG A 84 -10.90 -15.26 16.52
N GLY A 85 -11.86 -15.05 15.61
CA GLY A 85 -13.17 -15.72 15.67
C GLY A 85 -13.06 -17.24 15.63
N VAL A 86 -12.18 -17.79 14.78
CA VAL A 86 -11.91 -19.23 14.74
C VAL A 86 -11.28 -19.72 16.05
N ASP A 87 -10.29 -19.00 16.59
CA ASP A 87 -9.64 -19.35 17.87
C ASP A 87 -10.67 -19.34 19.03
N GLU A 88 -11.62 -18.39 19.03
CA GLU A 88 -12.71 -18.28 20.01
C GLU A 88 -13.74 -19.43 19.87
N ASP A 89 -14.18 -19.74 18.65
CA ASP A 89 -15.11 -20.85 18.37
C ASP A 89 -14.52 -22.22 18.75
N GLU A 90 -13.22 -22.42 18.53
CA GLU A 90 -12.50 -23.62 18.95
C GLU A 90 -12.40 -23.73 20.49
N ALA A 91 -12.11 -22.62 21.16
CA ALA A 91 -12.06 -22.56 22.62
C ALA A 91 -13.43 -22.89 23.24
N ASP A 92 -14.52 -22.30 22.74
CA ASP A 92 -15.88 -22.57 23.20
C ASP A 92 -16.32 -24.01 22.93
N SER A 93 -15.97 -24.56 21.75
CA SER A 93 -16.24 -25.97 21.43
C SER A 93 -15.50 -26.92 22.37
N SER A 94 -14.25 -26.62 22.74
CA SER A 94 -13.46 -27.42 23.67
C SER A 94 -14.03 -27.39 25.10
N MET A 95 -14.52 -26.24 25.56
CA MET A 95 -15.17 -26.11 26.87
C MET A 95 -16.51 -26.85 26.90
N ASN A 96 -17.35 -26.69 25.87
CA ASN A 96 -18.66 -27.36 25.81
C ASN A 96 -18.54 -28.89 25.70
N PHE A 97 -17.54 -29.42 25.01
CA PHE A 97 -17.25 -30.86 25.01
C PHE A 97 -16.85 -31.39 26.40
N SER A 98 -16.07 -30.60 27.16
CA SER A 98 -15.66 -30.96 28.51
C SER A 98 -16.80 -30.95 29.54
N TYR A 99 -17.84 -30.13 29.33
CA TYR A 99 -19.04 -30.12 30.19
C TYR A 99 -20.11 -31.12 29.73
N GLY A 100 -20.12 -31.54 28.46
CA GLY A 100 -21.06 -32.53 27.91
C GLY A 100 -20.70 -34.00 28.15
N THR A 101 -19.53 -34.31 28.72
CA THR A 101 -19.07 -35.68 29.02
C THR A 101 -19.13 -36.03 30.51
N ALA A 102 -19.64 -35.14 31.35
CA ALA A 102 -19.87 -35.38 32.77
C ALA A 102 -21.34 -35.68 33.05
N THR A 103 -21.82 -36.86 32.60
CA THR A 103 -22.76 -37.83 33.23
C THR A 103 -23.33 -38.76 32.18
#